data_AF-A0A195AT90-F1
#
_entry.id   AF-A0A195AT90-F1
#
_cell.length_a   1.000
_cell.length_b   1.000
_cell.length_c   1.000
_cell.angle_alpha   90.00
_cell.angle_beta   90.00
_cell.angle_gamma   90.00
#
_symmetry.space_group_name_H-M   'P 1'
#
loop_
_entity.id
_entity.type
_entity.pdbx_description
1 polymer ?
#
loop_
_entity_poly.entity_id
_entity_poly.type
_entity_poly.pdbx_seq_one_letter_code
_entity_poly.pdbx_strand_id
1 'polypeptide(L)'
;MLCFLLIFALCTRVYSANTRHVIIKRNYSDQSVRGYLAERTCWWNEVCKEEFHSKFRCRCPKWSYCRSPGRYYDAHCSMTRTGYIWTQPETSLSLEIDK
;
A
#
# COMPACT_ATOMS: atom_id res chain seq x y z
N MET A 1 -54.21 13.08 7.99
CA MET A 1 -53.50 12.00 7.24
C MET A 1 -52.44 12.56 6.29
N LEU A 2 -52.74 13.55 5.43
CA LEU A 2 -51.74 14.15 4.52
C LEU A 2 -50.52 14.78 5.22
N CYS A 3 -50.70 15.49 6.33
CA CYS A 3 -49.57 16.10 7.06
C CYS A 3 -48.58 15.07 7.60
N PHE A 4 -49.06 13.91 8.07
CA PHE A 4 -48.20 12.83 8.56
C PHE A 4 -47.36 12.24 7.42
N LEU A 5 -47.93 12.09 6.22
CA LEU A 5 -47.20 11.62 5.03
C LEU A 5 -46.13 12.63 4.58
N LEU A 6 -46.43 13.93 4.64
CA LEU A 6 -45.47 14.99 4.32
C LEU A 6 -44.31 15.04 5.33
N ILE A 7 -44.59 14.88 6.62
CA ILE A 7 -43.57 14.82 7.68
C ILE A 7 -42.67 13.60 7.47
N PHE A 8 -43.25 12.43 7.17
CA PHE A 8 -42.49 11.20 6.92
C PHE A 8 -41.59 11.33 5.66
N ALA A 9 -42.10 11.96 4.59
CA ALA A 9 -41.33 12.24 3.38
C ALA A 9 -40.18 13.23 3.63
N LEU A 10 -40.35 14.21 4.51
CA LEU A 10 -39.28 15.12 4.91
C LEU A 10 -38.23 14.43 5.80
N CYS A 11 -38.64 13.60 6.75
CA CYS A 11 -37.73 12.86 7.63
C CYS A 11 -36.83 11.88 6.84
N THR A 12 -37.38 11.19 5.84
CA THR A 12 -36.61 10.26 4.99
C THR A 12 -35.58 10.95 4.11
N ARG A 13 -35.86 12.18 3.63
CA ARG A 13 -34.91 13.01 2.89
C ARG A 13 -33.74 13.47 3.76
N VAL A 14 -34.01 13.82 5.02
CA VAL A 14 -32.98 14.25 5.99
C VAL A 14 -32.06 13.08 6.38
N TYR A 15 -32.60 11.86 6.52
CA TYR A 15 -31.82 10.70 6.92
C TYR A 15 -30.81 10.20 5.86
N SER A 16 -31.07 10.44 4.57
CA SER A 16 -30.18 9.96 3.49
C SER A 16 -28.94 10.84 3.23
N ALA A 17 -28.76 11.93 3.97
CA ALA A 17 -27.78 12.96 3.63
C ALA A 17 -26.35 12.72 4.11
N ASN A 18 -26.05 11.75 4.98
CA ASN A 18 -24.68 11.65 5.50
C ASN A 18 -24.28 10.24 5.92
N THR A 19 -23.46 9.60 5.08
CA THR A 19 -22.28 8.80 5.47
C THR A 19 -21.65 8.21 4.20
N ARG A 20 -21.20 9.08 3.29
CA ARG A 20 -20.19 8.65 2.32
C ARG A 20 -18.86 8.55 3.05
N HIS A 21 -18.63 7.43 3.74
CA HIS A 21 -17.31 7.11 4.29
C HIS A 21 -16.34 6.90 3.12
N VAL A 22 -15.68 7.98 2.69
CA VAL A 22 -14.56 7.88 1.75
C VAL A 22 -13.41 7.24 2.51
N ILE A 23 -13.14 5.96 2.29
CA ILE A 23 -11.96 5.28 2.82
C ILE A 23 -10.74 5.85 2.08
N ILE A 24 -10.12 6.88 2.67
CA ILE A 24 -8.84 7.41 2.20
C ILE A 24 -7.77 6.35 2.53
N LYS A 25 -7.38 5.54 1.54
CA LYS A 25 -6.28 4.59 1.67
C LYS A 25 -4.97 5.37 1.89
N ARG A 26 -4.48 5.38 3.13
CA ARG A 26 -3.19 5.98 3.45
C ARG A 26 -2.06 5.08 2.94
N ASN A 27 -1.03 5.70 2.39
CA ASN A 27 0.24 5.05 2.12
C ASN A 27 1.28 5.60 3.11
N TYR A 28 2.12 4.72 3.62
CA TYR A 28 3.27 5.08 4.45
C TYR A 28 4.52 4.63 3.71
N SER A 29 5.51 5.51 3.61
CA SER A 29 6.78 5.21 2.96
C SER A 29 7.89 5.10 4.00
N ASP A 30 8.63 3.99 3.97
CA ASP A 30 9.72 3.68 4.88
C ASP A 30 11.05 3.57 4.11
N GLN A 31 12.08 4.26 4.61
CA GLN A 31 13.44 4.31 4.03
C GLN A 31 14.51 3.80 5.01
N SER A 32 14.10 3.12 6.09
CA SER A 32 14.98 2.61 7.16
C SER A 32 15.86 1.43 6.71
N VAL A 33 15.43 0.72 5.65
CA VAL A 33 16.14 -0.43 5.09
C VAL A 33 16.92 0.02 3.85
N ARG A 34 18.24 -0.17 3.84
CA ARG A 34 19.14 0.39 2.80
C ARG A 34 20.01 -0.63 2.06
N GLY A 35 19.75 -1.93 2.21
CA GLY A 35 20.56 -2.95 1.56
C GLY A 35 19.81 -4.25 1.29
N TYR A 36 20.47 -5.13 0.55
CA TYR A 36 19.94 -6.42 0.11
C TYR A 36 20.75 -7.58 0.71
N LEU A 37 20.09 -8.70 0.98
CA LEU A 37 20.71 -9.99 1.30
C LEU A 37 21.22 -10.67 0.03
N ALA A 38 20.48 -10.55 -1.07
CA ALA A 38 20.86 -11.02 -2.39
C ALA A 38 20.47 -9.99 -3.46
N GLU A 39 21.38 -9.74 -4.40
CA GLU A 39 21.15 -8.83 -5.54
C GLU A 39 20.40 -9.53 -6.67
N ARG A 40 19.14 -9.89 -6.41
CA ARG A 40 18.24 -10.45 -7.43
C ARG A 40 16.91 -9.73 -7.48
N THR A 41 16.20 -9.91 -8.59
CA THR A 41 14.81 -9.47 -8.73
C THR A 41 13.87 -10.47 -8.04
N CYS A 42 12.88 -9.98 -7.31
CA CYS A 42 11.82 -10.79 -6.73
C CYS A 42 10.76 -11.17 -7.78
N TRP A 43 10.11 -12.32 -7.58
CA TRP A 43 8.90 -12.70 -8.29
C TRP A 43 7.67 -11.93 -7.78
N TRP A 44 6.55 -12.08 -8.50
CA TRP A 44 5.27 -11.53 -8.05
C TRP A 44 4.85 -12.12 -6.70
N ASN A 45 4.42 -11.26 -5.77
CA ASN A 45 3.99 -11.62 -4.41
C ASN A 45 5.06 -12.33 -3.55
N GLU A 46 6.30 -12.40 -4.01
CA GLU A 46 7.42 -12.90 -3.23
C GLU A 46 7.76 -11.92 -2.09
N VAL A 47 8.21 -12.48 -0.96
CA VAL A 47 8.67 -11.70 0.21
C VAL A 47 9.93 -10.92 -0.14
N CYS A 48 9.81 -9.60 -0.22
CA CYS A 48 10.91 -8.68 -0.47
C CYS A 48 11.58 -8.21 0.83
N LYS A 49 10.88 -8.22 1.98
CA LYS A 49 11.43 -7.89 3.31
C LYS A 49 10.68 -8.66 4.40
N GLU A 50 11.43 -9.33 5.26
CA GLU A 50 10.88 -10.06 6.41
C GLU A 50 10.63 -9.14 7.60
N GLU A 51 9.73 -9.52 8.50
CA GLU A 51 9.50 -8.83 9.77
C GLU A 51 10.82 -8.60 10.54
N PHE A 52 11.02 -7.40 11.09
CA PHE A 52 12.23 -7.01 11.85
C PHE A 52 13.60 -7.07 11.14
N HIS A 53 13.69 -7.55 9.90
CA HIS A 53 14.95 -7.56 9.15
C HIS A 53 15.33 -6.15 8.67
N SER A 54 16.63 -5.83 8.77
CA SER A 54 17.24 -4.56 8.35
C SER A 54 17.77 -4.56 6.91
N LYS A 55 17.50 -5.63 6.16
CA LYS A 55 17.88 -5.81 4.74
C LYS A 55 16.72 -6.43 3.96
N PHE A 56 16.62 -6.08 2.69
CA PHE A 56 15.71 -6.69 1.72
C PHE A 56 16.20 -8.08 1.31
N ARG A 57 15.30 -9.02 1.01
CA ARG A 57 15.67 -10.32 0.43
C ARG A 57 16.06 -10.21 -1.04
N CYS A 58 15.34 -9.36 -1.78
CA CYS A 58 15.48 -9.13 -3.21
C CYS A 58 14.85 -7.77 -3.59
N ARG A 59 15.08 -7.30 -4.81
CA ARG A 59 14.49 -6.06 -5.35
C ARG A 59 13.19 -6.36 -6.10
N CYS A 60 12.11 -5.67 -5.78
CA CYS A 60 10.90 -5.75 -6.60
C CYS A 60 11.18 -5.10 -7.98
N PRO A 61 10.54 -5.58 -9.06
CA PRO A 61 10.63 -4.94 -10.37
C PRO A 61 10.24 -3.45 -10.34
N LYS A 62 10.76 -2.62 -11.27
CA LYS A 62 10.49 -1.17 -11.34
C LYS A 62 8.99 -0.81 -11.35
N TRP A 63 8.12 -1.72 -11.80
CA TRP A 63 6.66 -1.56 -11.86
C TRP A 63 5.90 -2.04 -10.61
N SER A 64 6.62 -2.46 -9.56
CA SER A 64 6.06 -3.06 -8.34
C SER A 64 6.63 -2.41 -7.08
N TYR A 65 5.96 -2.61 -5.94
CA TYR A 65 6.30 -2.04 -4.64
C TYR A 65 6.51 -3.14 -3.61
N CYS A 66 7.51 -2.97 -2.75
CA CYS A 66 7.70 -3.81 -1.57
C CYS A 66 6.73 -3.36 -0.47
N ARG A 67 5.63 -4.10 -0.30
CA ARG A 67 4.46 -3.66 0.46
C ARG A 67 4.04 -4.64 1.54
N SER A 68 3.58 -4.13 2.67
CA SER A 68 2.81 -4.89 3.67
C SER A 68 1.56 -4.14 4.16
N PRO A 69 0.70 -4.79 4.97
CA PRO A 69 -0.37 -4.14 5.72
C PRO A 69 0.12 -3.16 6.81
N GLY A 70 1.35 -3.31 7.30
CA GLY A 70 1.90 -2.53 8.42
C GLY A 70 3.37 -2.88 8.75
N ARG A 71 4.02 -2.06 9.58
CA ARG A 71 5.48 -2.14 9.87
C ARG A 71 5.97 -3.51 10.36
N TYR A 72 5.13 -4.25 11.08
CA TYR A 72 5.46 -5.50 11.76
C TYR A 72 5.04 -6.76 10.98
N TYR A 73 4.86 -6.64 9.67
CA TYR A 73 4.53 -7.76 8.80
C TYR A 73 5.61 -7.91 7.72
N ASP A 74 5.66 -9.10 7.14
CA ASP A 74 6.39 -9.34 5.91
C ASP A 74 5.85 -8.45 4.79
N ALA A 75 6.77 -7.95 3.98
CA ALA A 75 6.47 -7.18 2.80
C ALA A 75 6.65 -8.04 1.55
N HIS A 76 5.70 -7.92 0.63
CA HIS A 76 5.65 -8.66 -0.61
C HIS A 76 5.65 -7.72 -1.82
N CYS A 77 6.19 -8.16 -2.94
CA CYS A 77 6.12 -7.39 -4.18
C CYS A 77 4.68 -7.32 -4.71
N SER A 78 4.13 -6.12 -4.80
CA SER A 78 2.76 -5.84 -5.27
C SER A 78 2.70 -4.58 -6.13
N MET A 79 1.87 -4.58 -7.17
CA MET A 79 1.57 -3.38 -8.00
C MET A 79 0.81 -2.30 -7.22
N THR A 80 0.24 -2.62 -6.05
CA THR A 80 -0.62 -1.67 -5.35
C THR A 80 0.18 -0.77 -4.41
N ARG A 81 0.18 0.54 -4.66
CA ARG A 81 0.88 1.56 -3.85
C ARG A 81 0.08 2.03 -2.61
N THR A 82 -0.59 1.14 -1.89
CA THR A 82 -1.30 1.48 -0.64
C THR A 82 -0.75 0.69 0.54
N GLY A 83 -1.04 1.09 1.78
CA GLY A 83 -0.48 0.42 2.97
C GLY A 83 0.95 0.88 3.28
N TYR A 84 1.74 -0.01 3.89
CA TYR A 84 3.11 0.29 4.30
C TYR A 84 4.08 -0.14 3.20
N ILE A 85 4.87 0.79 2.69
CA ILE A 85 5.74 0.61 1.53
C ILE A 85 7.18 0.84 1.96
N TRP A 86 8.05 -0.12 1.68
CA TRP A 86 9.48 0.05 1.84
C TRP A 86 10.08 0.55 0.52
N THR A 87 10.69 1.72 0.57
CA THR A 87 11.42 2.30 -0.57
C THR A 87 12.71 1.53 -0.77
N GLN A 88 12.87 0.96 -1.96
CA GLN A 88 14.01 0.11 -2.29
C GLN A 88 15.12 0.94 -2.98
N PRO A 89 16.34 1.03 -2.41
CA PRO A 89 17.43 1.80 -2.99
C PRO A 89 17.88 1.18 -4.32
N GLU A 90 18.26 1.99 -5.32
CA GLU A 90 18.79 1.48 -6.59
C GLU A 90 19.93 0.48 -6.37
N THR A 91 19.94 -0.60 -7.14
CA THR A 91 21.04 -1.58 -7.12
C THR A 91 22.10 -1.16 -8.14
N SER A 92 23.34 -1.58 -7.93
CA SER A 92 24.42 -1.53 -8.94
C SER A 92 23.96 -2.06 -10.30
N LEU A 93 23.21 -3.17 -10.33
CA LEU A 93 22.70 -3.82 -11.53
C LEU A 93 21.72 -2.96 -12.36
N SER A 94 20.96 -2.04 -11.74
CA SER A 94 20.05 -1.16 -12.49
C SER A 94 20.75 0.03 -13.13
N LEU A 95 21.97 0.38 -12.69
CA LEU A 95 22.77 1.46 -13.28
C LEU A 95 23.45 1.04 -14.58
N GLU A 96 23.66 -0.25 -14.80
CA GLU A 96 24.34 -0.76 -16.01
C GLU A 96 23.39 -0.94 -17.20
N ILE A 97 22.08 -1.08 -16.98
CA ILE A 97 21.07 -1.29 -18.04
C ILE A 97 20.65 0.03 -18.70
N ASP A 98 20.85 1.17 -18.01
CA ASP A 98 20.47 2.50 -18.49
C ASP A 98 21.67 3.26 -19.15
N LYS A 99 22.78 2.59 -19.50
CA LYS A 99 23.95 3.14 -20.22
C LYS A 99 24.06 2.57 -21.63
#